data_AF-A0A2T4Y9C2-F1
#
_entry.id   AF-A0A2T4Y9C2-F1
#
_cell.length_a   1.000
_cell.length_b   1.000
_cell.length_c   1.000
_cell.angle_alpha   90.00
_cell.angle_beta   90.00
_cell.angle_gamma   90.00
#
_symmetry.space_group_name_H-M   'P 1'
#
loop_
_entity.id
_entity.type
_entity.pdbx_description
1 polymer ?
#
loop_
_entity_poly.entity_id
_entity_poly.type
_entity_poly.pdbx_seq_one_letter_code
_entity_poly.pdbx_strand_id
1 'polypeptide(L)'
;MTASTDSSPLSLHHIAFDDTIHAVIGELAAVSLTNPTDSDYAGFIRNSPSLVAIAARCAQRTSELERFIELAQVSAPFLVRQHVATPHAFAILNEEATLALALLPARTAADRHAQREHGFALLRALQELDDPTLEPIARAAFGIETLSVATAGDVATNALAHAVSRFRELAAARSLATVHRVEDAASLRAFLLQVPDFEALYRDVERHARAAARLAAMLIEGDLARQQHDDIAMALKGAQLQARIALLRIAVAPVQNQFEPWSRLANEVIPHPTPGLTAILSLATKMGESLRDMLAAHPLD
;
A
#
# COMPACT_ATOMS: atom_id res chain seq x y z
N MET A 1 49.57 7.05 22.52
CA MET A 1 48.18 7.32 22.95
C MET A 1 47.34 7.48 21.69
N THR A 2 46.68 6.40 21.27
CA THR A 2 45.67 6.43 20.21
C THR A 2 44.36 6.08 20.90
N ALA A 3 43.51 7.08 21.09
CA ALA A 3 42.14 6.85 21.53
C ALA A 3 41.40 6.16 20.40
N SER A 4 41.30 4.84 20.47
CA SER A 4 40.29 4.10 19.72
C SER A 4 38.94 4.58 20.23
N THR A 5 38.24 5.37 19.43
CA THR A 5 36.79 5.53 19.60
C THR A 5 36.17 4.18 19.22
N ASP A 6 36.15 3.24 20.17
CA ASP A 6 35.23 2.11 20.16
C ASP A 6 33.83 2.71 20.31
N SER A 7 33.22 3.10 19.19
CA SER A 7 31.77 3.23 19.15
C SER A 7 31.24 1.80 19.24
N SER A 8 30.87 1.37 20.46
CA SER A 8 30.18 0.10 20.64
C SER A 8 29.04 0.00 19.63
N PRO A 9 28.84 -1.15 18.97
CA PRO A 9 27.80 -1.29 17.97
C PRO A 9 26.45 -0.90 18.59
N LEU A 10 25.73 0.00 17.92
CA LEU A 10 24.40 0.42 18.34
C LEU A 10 23.49 -0.81 18.34
N SER A 11 22.76 -1.00 19.44
CA SER A 11 21.82 -2.10 19.65
C SER A 11 20.47 -1.52 20.08
N LEU A 12 19.42 -2.34 20.11
CA LEU A 12 18.08 -1.93 20.56
C LEU A 12 18.10 -1.35 21.99
N HIS A 13 19.06 -1.75 22.83
CA HIS A 13 19.23 -1.20 24.17
C HIS A 13 19.55 0.31 24.18
N HIS A 14 20.15 0.82 23.10
CA HIS A 14 20.59 2.21 22.98
C HIS A 14 19.53 3.11 22.31
N ILE A 15 18.38 2.55 21.93
CA ILE A 15 17.28 3.30 21.32
C ILE A 15 16.40 3.89 22.43
N ALA A 16 16.17 5.20 22.36
CA ALA A 16 15.15 5.86 23.17
C ALA A 16 13.79 5.68 22.50
N PHE A 17 13.03 4.69 22.94
CA PHE A 17 11.68 4.44 22.45
C PHE A 17 10.71 5.53 22.93
N ASP A 18 9.80 5.94 22.05
CA ASP A 18 8.69 6.82 22.41
C ASP A 18 7.52 5.97 22.93
N ASP A 19 7.15 6.20 24.18
CA ASP A 19 6.01 5.56 24.83
C ASP A 19 4.68 6.23 24.48
N THR A 20 4.71 7.39 23.81
CA THR A 20 3.51 8.11 23.37
C THR A 20 2.89 7.41 22.17
N ILE A 21 1.63 6.99 22.32
CA ILE A 21 0.90 6.32 21.26
C ILE A 21 0.30 7.36 20.30
N HIS A 22 0.80 7.36 19.07
CA HIS A 22 0.31 8.13 17.96
C HIS A 22 -0.50 7.24 17.01
N ALA A 23 -1.41 7.84 16.24
CA ALA A 23 -2.16 7.11 15.22
C ALA A 23 -1.22 6.57 14.14
N VAL A 24 -1.41 5.31 13.74
CA VAL A 24 -0.71 4.69 12.61
C VAL A 24 -1.73 4.52 11.49
N ILE A 25 -1.51 5.22 10.36
CA ILE A 25 -2.39 5.20 9.20
C ILE A 25 -1.58 4.76 7.99
N GLY A 26 -1.88 3.57 7.47
CA GLY A 26 -1.29 3.05 6.23
C GLY A 26 -1.91 3.66 4.97
N GLU A 27 -1.33 3.34 3.80
CA GLU A 27 -1.65 4.03 2.55
C GLU A 27 -3.09 3.80 2.10
N LEU A 28 -3.58 2.56 2.17
CA LEU A 28 -4.95 2.25 1.74
C LEU A 28 -5.99 2.94 2.63
N ALA A 29 -5.73 3.02 3.94
CA ALA A 29 -6.58 3.77 4.86
C ALA A 29 -6.53 5.28 4.58
N ALA A 30 -5.35 5.83 4.33
CA ALA A 30 -5.15 7.26 4.06
C ALA A 30 -5.86 7.77 2.81
N VAL A 31 -6.08 6.90 1.81
CA VAL A 31 -6.71 7.25 0.54
C VAL A 31 -8.20 6.85 0.47
N SER A 32 -8.74 6.26 1.55
CA SER A 32 -10.13 5.85 1.63
C SER A 32 -11.05 7.07 1.84
N LEU A 33 -12.16 7.14 1.11
CA LEU A 33 -13.18 8.17 1.30
C LEU A 33 -14.25 7.75 2.31
N THR A 34 -14.53 8.61 3.29
CA THR A 34 -15.60 8.38 4.27
C THR A 34 -16.89 9.09 3.84
N ASN A 35 -17.97 8.35 3.64
CA ASN A 35 -19.27 8.87 3.20
C ASN A 35 -19.22 9.83 1.98
N PRO A 36 -18.55 9.44 0.88
CA PRO A 36 -18.36 10.34 -0.27
C PRO A 36 -19.66 10.66 -1.01
N THR A 37 -19.72 11.90 -1.51
CA THR A 37 -20.62 12.34 -2.57
C THR A 37 -20.09 11.98 -3.96
N ASP A 38 -20.89 12.15 -5.01
CA ASP A 38 -20.42 11.95 -6.39
C ASP A 38 -19.28 12.90 -6.78
N SER A 39 -19.32 14.13 -6.27
CA SER A 39 -18.22 15.09 -6.42
C SER A 39 -16.94 14.65 -5.73
N ASP A 40 -17.04 13.95 -4.59
CA ASP A 40 -15.85 13.44 -3.88
C ASP A 40 -15.19 12.32 -4.68
N TYR A 41 -15.97 11.41 -5.28
CA TYR A 41 -15.42 10.38 -6.16
C TYR A 41 -14.76 10.97 -7.40
N ALA A 42 -15.41 11.92 -8.07
CA ALA A 42 -14.83 12.60 -9.23
C ALA A 42 -13.57 13.39 -8.83
N GLY A 43 -13.63 14.07 -7.68
CA GLY A 43 -12.52 14.81 -7.09
C GLY A 43 -11.33 13.92 -6.78
N PHE A 44 -11.55 12.72 -6.26
CA PHE A 44 -10.50 11.73 -5.98
C PHE A 44 -9.75 11.29 -7.24
N ILE A 45 -10.45 11.11 -8.37
CA ILE A 45 -9.79 10.81 -9.65
C ILE A 45 -9.04 12.03 -10.19
N ARG A 46 -9.59 13.24 -10.02
CA ARG A 46 -8.95 14.49 -10.46
C ARG A 46 -7.76 14.90 -9.62
N ASN A 47 -7.72 14.50 -8.36
CA ASN A 47 -6.71 14.88 -7.36
C ASN A 47 -6.15 13.63 -6.65
N SER A 48 -5.90 12.56 -7.40
CA SER A 48 -5.40 11.31 -6.83
C SER A 48 -4.08 11.49 -6.06
N PRO A 49 -3.84 10.67 -5.03
CA PRO A 49 -2.60 10.69 -4.26
C PRO A 49 -1.36 10.54 -5.14
N SER A 50 -0.26 11.21 -4.75
CA SER A 50 1.02 11.13 -5.44
C SER A 50 1.66 9.76 -5.25
N LEU A 51 1.89 9.01 -6.35
CA LEU A 51 2.52 7.69 -6.26
C LEU A 51 4.01 7.80 -5.92
N VAL A 52 4.64 8.92 -6.28
CA VAL A 52 6.01 9.25 -5.87
C VAL A 52 6.11 9.35 -4.35
N ALA A 53 5.14 10.00 -3.70
CA ALA A 53 5.13 10.14 -2.24
C ALA A 53 4.86 8.80 -1.54
N ILE A 54 4.00 7.95 -2.11
CA ILE A 54 3.78 6.59 -1.60
C ILE A 54 5.06 5.77 -1.69
N ALA A 55 5.72 5.74 -2.86
CA ALA A 55 6.97 5.02 -3.06
C ALA A 55 8.09 5.50 -2.13
N ALA A 56 8.16 6.82 -1.86
CA ALA A 56 9.12 7.37 -0.90
C ALA A 56 8.87 6.86 0.53
N ARG A 57 7.60 6.73 0.95
CA ARG A 57 7.25 6.13 2.25
C ARG A 57 7.54 4.63 2.31
N CYS A 58 7.33 3.89 1.22
CA CYS A 58 7.80 2.49 1.13
C CYS A 58 9.31 2.40 1.39
N ALA A 59 10.11 3.19 0.67
CA ALA A 59 11.55 3.19 0.80
C ALA A 59 11.99 3.53 2.24
N GLN A 60 11.35 4.52 2.87
CA GLN A 60 11.64 4.90 4.25
C GLN A 60 11.30 3.78 5.24
N ARG A 61 10.17 3.09 5.08
CA ARG A 61 9.80 1.94 5.92
C ARG A 61 10.77 0.76 5.73
N THR A 62 11.19 0.49 4.50
CA THR A 62 12.23 -0.53 4.23
C THR A 62 13.54 -0.18 4.93
N SER A 63 13.99 1.08 4.88
CA SER A 63 15.20 1.51 5.60
C SER A 63 15.08 1.40 7.12
N GLU A 64 13.91 1.68 7.70
CA GLU A 64 13.70 1.47 9.15
C GLU A 64 13.62 -0.02 9.51
N LEU A 65 13.13 -0.90 8.62
CA LEU A 65 13.17 -2.35 8.79
C LEU A 65 14.60 -2.89 8.75
N GLU A 66 15.39 -2.47 7.76
CA GLU A 66 16.82 -2.81 7.66
C GLU A 66 17.58 -2.37 8.92
N ARG A 67 17.35 -1.12 9.36
CA ARG A 67 17.89 -0.58 10.61
C ARG A 67 17.49 -1.42 11.82
N PHE A 68 16.23 -1.86 11.90
CA PHE A 68 15.79 -2.73 12.99
C PHE A 68 16.56 -4.06 12.98
N ILE A 69 16.73 -4.69 11.81
CA ILE A 69 17.45 -5.95 11.65
C ILE A 69 18.91 -5.78 12.11
N GLU A 70 19.60 -4.72 11.69
CA GLU A 70 20.97 -4.41 12.11
C GLU A 70 21.07 -4.24 13.64
N LEU A 71 20.14 -3.49 14.24
CA LEU A 71 20.10 -3.31 15.69
C LEU A 71 19.81 -4.64 16.41
N ALA A 72 18.94 -5.48 15.86
CA ALA A 72 18.54 -6.75 16.44
C ALA A 72 19.68 -7.78 16.44
N GLN A 73 20.52 -7.81 15.40
CA GLN A 73 21.65 -8.74 15.26
C GLN A 73 22.66 -8.65 16.42
N VAL A 74 22.81 -7.46 17.01
CA VAL A 74 23.73 -7.19 18.13
C VAL A 74 23.00 -7.01 19.47
N SER A 75 21.70 -7.27 19.51
CA SER A 75 20.86 -7.13 20.71
C SER A 75 20.65 -8.44 21.43
N ALA A 76 20.39 -8.36 22.74
CA ALA A 76 19.98 -9.52 23.51
C ALA A 76 18.63 -10.06 23.00
N PRO A 77 18.43 -11.40 22.90
CA PRO A 77 17.21 -11.98 22.32
C PRO A 77 15.90 -11.53 22.99
N PHE A 78 15.93 -11.20 24.28
CA PHE A 78 14.75 -10.70 24.99
C PHE A 78 14.32 -9.31 24.50
N LEU A 79 15.26 -8.42 24.17
CA LEU A 79 14.96 -7.09 23.60
C LEU A 79 14.36 -7.24 22.21
N VAL A 80 14.92 -8.13 21.38
CA VAL A 80 14.37 -8.41 20.05
C VAL A 80 12.92 -8.89 20.14
N ARG A 81 12.64 -9.84 21.06
CA ARG A 81 11.27 -10.32 21.30
C ARG A 81 10.33 -9.22 21.78
N GLN A 82 10.76 -8.36 22.69
CA GLN A 82 9.95 -7.25 23.20
C GLN A 82 9.54 -6.26 22.10
N HIS A 83 10.36 -6.12 21.05
CA HIS A 83 10.12 -5.18 19.96
C HIS A 83 9.75 -5.83 18.62
N VAL A 84 9.41 -7.12 18.61
CA VAL A 84 9.06 -7.87 17.37
C VAL A 84 7.82 -7.31 16.66
N ALA A 85 6.96 -6.59 17.38
CA ALA A 85 5.85 -5.83 16.80
C ALA A 85 6.30 -4.79 15.75
N THR A 86 7.49 -4.22 15.91
CA THR A 86 8.03 -3.16 15.04
C THR A 86 8.19 -3.64 13.60
N PRO A 87 8.99 -4.71 13.31
CA PRO A 87 9.12 -5.21 11.95
C PRO A 87 7.80 -5.74 11.36
N HIS A 88 6.92 -6.33 12.16
CA HIS A 88 5.60 -6.79 11.68
C HIS A 88 4.72 -5.61 11.22
N ALA A 89 4.69 -4.52 11.98
CA ALA A 89 3.93 -3.34 11.61
C ALA A 89 4.48 -2.72 10.32
N PHE A 90 5.80 -2.62 10.19
CA PHE A 90 6.42 -2.16 8.94
C PHE A 90 6.11 -3.06 7.75
N ALA A 91 6.09 -4.38 7.94
CA ALA A 91 5.68 -5.32 6.89
C ALA A 91 4.27 -5.02 6.42
N ILE A 92 3.26 -4.96 7.31
CA ILE A 92 1.87 -4.65 6.94
C ILE A 92 1.77 -3.30 6.20
N LEU A 93 2.42 -2.26 6.71
CA LEU A 93 2.41 -0.93 6.10
C LEU A 93 3.07 -0.91 4.71
N ASN A 94 4.10 -1.75 4.49
CA ASN A 94 4.73 -1.91 3.19
C ASN A 94 3.85 -2.71 2.21
N GLU A 95 3.16 -3.75 2.68
CA GLU A 95 2.23 -4.49 1.84
C GLU A 95 1.06 -3.60 1.40
N GLU A 96 0.47 -2.82 2.31
CA GLU A 96 -0.56 -1.83 1.98
C GLU A 96 -0.08 -0.82 0.94
N ALA A 97 1.14 -0.30 1.10
CA ALA A 97 1.70 0.68 0.19
C ALA A 97 2.02 0.10 -1.19
N THR A 98 2.50 -1.14 -1.23
CA THR A 98 2.73 -1.88 -2.48
C THR A 98 1.43 -2.10 -3.23
N LEU A 99 0.35 -2.48 -2.54
CA LEU A 99 -0.98 -2.61 -3.11
C LEU A 99 -1.56 -1.27 -3.57
N ALA A 100 -1.35 -0.19 -2.82
CA ALA A 100 -1.76 1.16 -3.22
C ALA A 100 -1.02 1.59 -4.50
N LEU A 101 0.29 1.33 -4.59
CA LEU A 101 1.08 1.60 -5.80
C LEU A 101 0.60 0.80 -6.99
N ALA A 102 0.27 -0.49 -6.83
CA ALA A 102 -0.24 -1.30 -7.93
C ALA A 102 -1.65 -0.88 -8.39
N LEU A 103 -2.52 -0.49 -7.44
CA LEU A 103 -3.93 -0.20 -7.71
C LEU A 103 -4.18 1.21 -8.26
N LEU A 104 -3.52 2.22 -7.73
CA LEU A 104 -3.81 3.62 -8.07
C LEU A 104 -3.35 3.95 -9.49
N PRO A 105 -4.11 4.77 -10.25
CA PRO A 105 -3.74 5.09 -11.62
C PRO A 105 -2.54 6.05 -11.67
N ALA A 106 -1.50 5.71 -12.43
CA ALA A 106 -0.42 6.64 -12.72
C ALA A 106 -0.86 7.72 -13.70
N ARG A 107 -0.75 8.99 -13.29
CA ARG A 107 -1.22 10.14 -14.07
C ARG A 107 -0.08 10.94 -14.69
N THR A 108 1.08 10.89 -14.05
CA THR A 108 2.29 11.57 -14.50
C THR A 108 3.37 10.58 -14.93
N ALA A 109 4.37 11.10 -15.64
CA ALA A 109 5.59 10.36 -15.95
C ALA A 109 6.32 9.88 -14.69
N ALA A 110 6.30 10.70 -13.63
CA ALA A 110 6.89 10.39 -12.34
C ALA A 110 6.15 9.25 -11.62
N ASP A 111 4.81 9.23 -11.68
CA ASP A 111 3.99 8.14 -11.13
C ASP A 111 4.29 6.81 -11.82
N ARG A 112 4.35 6.82 -13.17
CA ARG A 112 4.67 5.61 -13.95
C ARG A 112 6.05 5.07 -13.61
N HIS A 113 7.03 5.95 -13.38
CA HIS A 113 8.35 5.52 -12.93
C HIS A 113 8.29 4.93 -11.52
N ALA A 114 7.63 5.60 -10.57
CA ALA A 114 7.51 5.13 -9.18
C ALA A 114 6.87 3.74 -9.10
N GLN A 115 5.77 3.52 -9.82
CA GLN A 115 5.13 2.19 -9.92
C GLN A 115 6.09 1.14 -10.50
N ARG A 116 6.74 1.46 -11.63
CA ARG A 116 7.65 0.54 -12.32
C ARG A 116 8.86 0.19 -11.45
N GLU A 117 9.50 1.18 -10.85
CA GLU A 117 10.66 1.00 -9.99
C GLU A 117 10.32 0.13 -8.78
N HIS A 118 9.21 0.44 -8.09
CA HIS A 118 8.73 -0.35 -6.96
C HIS A 118 8.38 -1.79 -7.37
N GLY A 119 7.68 -1.96 -8.49
CA GLY A 119 7.34 -3.28 -9.01
C GLY A 119 8.59 -4.11 -9.37
N PHE A 120 9.64 -3.50 -9.95
CA PHE A 120 10.91 -4.20 -10.19
C PHE A 120 11.68 -4.51 -8.90
N ALA A 121 11.55 -3.69 -7.86
CA ALA A 121 12.11 -4.01 -6.54
C ALA A 121 11.39 -5.21 -5.92
N LEU A 122 10.05 -5.26 -6.01
CA LEU A 122 9.26 -6.40 -5.58
C LEU A 122 9.65 -7.67 -6.34
N LEU A 123 9.76 -7.63 -7.67
CA LEU A 123 10.16 -8.78 -8.48
C LEU A 123 11.53 -9.33 -8.05
N ARG A 124 12.50 -8.45 -7.75
CA ARG A 124 13.82 -8.86 -7.25
C ARG A 124 13.71 -9.55 -5.87
N ALA A 125 12.94 -8.99 -4.95
CA ALA A 125 12.70 -9.60 -3.65
C ALA A 125 12.00 -10.98 -3.77
N LEU A 126 11.04 -11.11 -4.68
CA LEU A 126 10.33 -12.38 -4.91
C LEU A 126 11.24 -13.47 -5.51
N GLN A 127 12.22 -13.09 -6.33
CA GLN A 127 13.19 -14.04 -6.88
C GLN A 127 14.07 -14.66 -5.79
N GLU A 128 14.27 -13.97 -4.66
CA GLU A 128 15.00 -14.51 -3.51
C GLU A 128 14.18 -15.53 -2.70
N LEU A 129 12.84 -15.51 -2.84
CA LEU A 129 11.92 -16.43 -2.15
C LEU A 129 11.73 -17.77 -2.87
N ASP A 130 12.22 -17.92 -4.10
CA ASP A 130 12.11 -19.12 -4.94
C ASP A 130 10.65 -19.62 -5.14
N ASP A 131 9.67 -18.70 -5.15
CA ASP A 131 8.27 -19.01 -5.47
C ASP A 131 7.95 -18.61 -6.93
N PRO A 132 7.87 -19.57 -7.87
CA PRO A 132 7.63 -19.28 -9.28
C PRO A 132 6.21 -18.77 -9.56
N THR A 133 5.29 -18.82 -8.59
CA THR A 133 3.90 -18.36 -8.76
C THR A 133 3.74 -16.87 -8.53
N LEU A 134 4.64 -16.24 -7.75
CA LEU A 134 4.52 -14.83 -7.36
C LEU A 134 5.05 -13.87 -8.42
N GLU A 135 6.12 -14.23 -9.14
CA GLU A 135 6.71 -13.35 -10.16
C GLU A 135 5.70 -12.95 -11.26
N PRO A 136 4.94 -13.88 -11.88
CA PRO A 136 3.96 -13.53 -12.90
C PRO A 136 2.83 -12.64 -12.36
N ILE A 137 2.41 -12.88 -11.11
CA ILE A 137 1.37 -12.10 -10.43
C ILE A 137 1.85 -10.67 -10.21
N ALA A 138 3.03 -10.49 -9.61
CA ALA A 138 3.60 -9.17 -9.37
C ALA A 138 3.84 -8.40 -10.68
N ARG A 139 4.34 -9.07 -11.72
CA ARG A 139 4.55 -8.47 -13.04
C ARG A 139 3.24 -7.95 -13.64
N ALA A 140 2.17 -8.75 -13.57
CA ALA A 140 0.85 -8.36 -14.06
C ALA A 140 0.21 -7.24 -13.21
N ALA A 141 0.37 -7.28 -11.88
CA ALA A 141 -0.17 -6.27 -10.97
C ALA A 141 0.43 -4.87 -11.22
N PHE A 142 1.73 -4.80 -11.54
CA PHE A 142 2.43 -3.55 -11.84
C PHE A 142 2.47 -3.19 -13.34
N GLY A 143 1.87 -4.01 -14.21
CA GLY A 143 1.90 -3.79 -15.65
C GLY A 143 3.33 -3.74 -16.22
N ILE A 144 4.24 -4.56 -15.68
CA ILE A 144 5.64 -4.58 -16.09
C ILE A 144 5.78 -5.38 -17.39
N GLU A 145 5.95 -4.66 -18.49
CA GLU A 145 6.25 -5.22 -19.80
C GLU A 145 7.76 -5.41 -20.00
N THR A 146 8.13 -6.34 -20.88
CA THR A 146 9.53 -6.51 -21.32
C THR A 146 10.00 -5.24 -22.04
N LEU A 147 11.14 -4.71 -21.62
CA LEU A 147 11.75 -3.54 -22.26
C LEU A 147 12.00 -3.80 -23.74
N SER A 148 11.59 -2.83 -24.56
CA SER A 148 11.78 -2.82 -26.00
C SER A 148 12.43 -1.52 -26.43
N VAL A 149 13.03 -1.50 -27.63
CA VAL A 149 13.64 -0.29 -28.21
C VAL A 149 12.61 0.87 -28.27
N ALA A 150 11.33 0.55 -28.48
CA ALA A 150 10.24 1.52 -28.53
C ALA A 150 9.88 2.11 -27.14
N THR A 151 10.11 1.38 -26.06
CA THR A 151 9.73 1.80 -24.69
C THR A 151 10.89 2.39 -23.89
N ALA A 152 12.14 2.20 -24.33
CA ALA A 152 13.35 2.66 -23.64
C ALA A 152 13.40 4.20 -23.48
N GLY A 153 12.99 4.96 -24.50
CA GLY A 153 12.95 6.43 -24.44
C GLY A 153 11.95 6.97 -23.41
N ASP A 154 10.79 6.33 -23.31
CA ASP A 154 9.77 6.67 -22.32
C ASP A 154 10.24 6.33 -20.90
N VAL A 155 10.97 5.22 -20.72
CA VAL A 155 11.54 4.84 -19.42
C VAL A 155 12.51 5.91 -18.92
N ALA A 156 13.44 6.35 -19.76
CA ALA A 156 14.42 7.38 -19.40
C ALA A 156 13.76 8.72 -19.08
N THR A 157 12.78 9.13 -19.87
CA THR A 157 12.03 10.38 -19.65
C THR A 157 11.23 10.31 -18.34
N ASN A 158 10.58 9.18 -18.07
CA ASN A 158 9.85 8.98 -16.81
C ASN A 158 10.79 9.02 -15.59
N ALA A 159 12.01 8.47 -15.70
CA ALA A 159 13.01 8.51 -14.63
C ALA A 159 13.48 9.93 -14.29
N LEU A 160 13.74 10.76 -15.32
CA LEU A 160 14.09 12.17 -15.12
C LEU A 160 12.94 12.95 -14.47
N ALA A 161 11.71 12.72 -14.92
CA ALA A 161 10.53 13.34 -14.31
C ALA A 161 10.35 12.93 -12.84
N HIS A 162 10.61 11.65 -12.53
CA HIS A 162 10.57 11.15 -11.16
C HIS A 162 11.61 11.82 -10.27
N ALA A 163 12.86 11.92 -10.72
CA ALA A 163 13.92 12.58 -9.97
C ALA A 163 13.52 14.02 -9.58
N VAL A 164 12.98 14.80 -10.53
CA VAL A 164 12.49 16.16 -10.27
C VAL A 164 11.30 16.18 -9.31
N SER A 165 10.34 15.26 -9.50
CA SER A 165 9.13 15.20 -8.68
C SER A 165 9.43 14.78 -7.24
N ARG A 166 10.35 13.84 -7.02
CA ARG A 166 10.77 13.37 -5.70
C ARG A 166 11.24 14.52 -4.82
N PHE A 167 12.06 15.43 -5.38
CA PHE A 167 12.51 16.63 -4.66
C PHE A 167 11.36 17.58 -4.25
N ARG A 168 10.29 17.66 -5.05
CA ARG A 168 9.14 18.56 -4.79
C ARG A 168 8.13 17.95 -3.82
N GLU A 169 7.84 16.66 -3.97
CA GLU A 169 6.85 15.93 -3.19
C GLU A 169 7.30 15.72 -1.73
N LEU A 170 8.60 15.47 -1.51
CA LEU A 170 9.18 15.45 -0.15
C LEU A 170 8.98 16.78 0.60
N ALA A 171 8.87 17.89 -0.12
CA ALA A 171 8.63 19.21 0.46
C ALA A 171 7.13 19.55 0.62
N ALA A 172 6.24 18.83 -0.06
CA ALA A 172 4.81 19.11 -0.12
C ALA A 172 4.01 17.98 0.57
N ALA A 173 4.22 17.80 1.88
CA ALA A 173 3.52 16.78 2.66
C ALA A 173 1.99 17.02 2.68
N ARG A 174 1.26 16.31 1.80
CA ARG A 174 -0.21 16.21 1.84
C ARG A 174 -0.62 14.75 1.70
N SER A 175 -0.34 13.96 2.73
CA SER A 175 -0.90 12.62 2.90
C SER A 175 -1.41 12.47 4.33
N LEU A 176 -2.51 11.73 4.49
CA LEU A 176 -2.96 11.28 5.81
C LEU A 176 -2.19 10.04 6.29
N ALA A 177 -1.43 9.39 5.40
CA ALA A 177 -0.59 8.26 5.77
C ALA A 177 0.54 8.72 6.68
N THR A 178 0.71 8.05 7.81
CA THR A 178 1.71 8.41 8.81
C THR A 178 3.06 7.79 8.48
N VAL A 179 4.10 8.42 9.00
CA VAL A 179 5.50 7.99 8.91
C VAL A 179 5.96 7.68 10.32
N HIS A 180 6.54 6.49 10.51
CA HIS A 180 7.02 6.01 11.79
C HIS A 180 8.46 5.50 11.65
N ARG A 181 9.18 5.54 12.77
CA ARG A 181 10.55 5.03 12.91
C ARG A 181 10.58 3.88 13.92
N VAL A 182 11.72 3.20 14.02
CA VAL A 182 11.92 2.14 15.03
C VAL A 182 11.63 2.63 16.46
N GLU A 183 11.92 3.91 16.73
CA GLU A 183 11.65 4.57 18.00
C GLU A 183 10.15 4.56 18.38
N ASP A 184 9.23 4.52 17.41
CA ASP A 184 7.77 4.60 17.63
C ASP A 184 7.14 3.24 17.96
N ALA A 185 7.91 2.35 18.60
CA ALA A 185 7.53 0.95 18.84
C ALA A 185 6.19 0.80 19.57
N ALA A 186 5.85 1.71 20.50
CA ALA A 186 4.57 1.69 21.20
C ALA A 186 3.39 1.93 20.24
N SER A 187 3.52 2.89 19.33
CA SER A 187 2.51 3.19 18.30
C SER A 187 2.33 2.02 17.33
N LEU A 188 3.44 1.44 16.86
CA LEU A 188 3.45 0.31 15.94
C LEU A 188 2.87 -0.96 16.58
N ARG A 189 3.13 -1.21 17.87
CA ARG A 189 2.51 -2.30 18.62
C ARG A 189 1.01 -2.07 18.79
N ALA A 190 0.59 -0.86 19.16
CA ALA A 190 -0.83 -0.52 19.30
C ALA A 190 -1.60 -0.73 17.99
N PHE A 191 -1.00 -0.39 16.85
CA PHE A 191 -1.55 -0.65 15.52
C PHE A 191 -1.79 -2.13 15.25
N LEU A 192 -0.84 -3.02 15.58
CA LEU A 192 -1.01 -4.46 15.36
C LEU A 192 -2.07 -5.09 16.26
N LEU A 193 -2.22 -4.57 17.48
CA LEU A 193 -3.22 -5.04 18.44
C LEU A 193 -4.64 -4.53 18.11
N GLN A 194 -4.77 -3.57 17.20
CA GLN A 194 -6.06 -3.08 16.78
C GLN A 194 -6.78 -4.14 15.93
N VAL A 195 -7.93 -4.61 16.43
CA VAL A 195 -8.80 -5.51 15.67
C VAL A 195 -9.48 -4.70 14.55
N PRO A 196 -9.31 -5.11 13.27
CA PRO A 196 -10.01 -4.44 12.17
C PRO A 196 -11.52 -4.60 12.30
N ASP A 197 -12.26 -3.50 12.12
CA ASP A 197 -13.72 -3.56 12.01
C ASP A 197 -14.10 -4.06 10.61
N PHE A 198 -14.11 -5.39 10.45
CA PHE A 198 -14.46 -6.04 9.19
C PHE A 198 -15.89 -5.72 8.75
N GLU A 199 -16.83 -5.56 9.69
CA GLU A 199 -18.20 -5.20 9.36
C GLU A 199 -18.27 -3.80 8.72
N ALA A 200 -17.53 -2.84 9.27
CA ALA A 200 -17.37 -1.52 8.64
C ALA A 200 -16.68 -1.61 7.27
N LEU A 201 -15.60 -2.39 7.14
CA LEU A 201 -14.90 -2.55 5.86
C LEU A 201 -15.80 -3.19 4.78
N TYR A 202 -16.57 -4.22 5.12
CA TYR A 202 -17.53 -4.83 4.20
C TYR A 202 -18.64 -3.84 3.79
N ARG A 203 -19.16 -3.07 4.75
CA ARG A 203 -20.12 -1.99 4.44
C ARG A 203 -19.54 -0.92 3.51
N ASP A 204 -18.26 -0.58 3.67
CA ASP A 204 -17.58 0.38 2.79
C ASP A 204 -17.46 -0.17 1.36
N VAL A 205 -17.06 -1.45 1.20
CA VAL A 205 -17.04 -2.12 -0.10
C VAL A 205 -18.41 -2.05 -0.78
N GLU A 206 -19.48 -2.47 -0.07
CA GLU A 206 -20.84 -2.44 -0.59
C GLU A 206 -21.30 -1.02 -0.95
N ARG A 207 -21.00 -0.04 -0.10
CA ARG A 207 -21.36 1.36 -0.34
C ARG A 207 -20.77 1.87 -1.64
N HIS A 208 -19.47 1.67 -1.83
CA HIS A 208 -18.76 2.13 -3.02
C HIS A 208 -19.22 1.37 -4.28
N ALA A 209 -19.47 0.06 -4.17
CA ALA A 209 -20.01 -0.75 -5.26
C ALA A 209 -21.42 -0.32 -5.69
N ARG A 210 -22.32 -0.05 -4.73
CA ARG A 210 -23.66 0.49 -5.02
C ARG A 210 -23.60 1.86 -5.69
N ALA A 211 -22.69 2.73 -5.24
CA ALA A 211 -22.47 4.02 -5.90
C ALA A 211 -21.98 3.85 -7.34
N ALA A 212 -21.04 2.94 -7.59
CA ALA A 212 -20.57 2.62 -8.94
C ALA A 212 -21.70 2.07 -9.84
N ALA A 213 -22.53 1.15 -9.33
CA ALA A 213 -23.66 0.62 -10.09
C ALA A 213 -24.67 1.72 -10.47
N ARG A 214 -25.00 2.60 -9.52
CA ARG A 214 -25.87 3.76 -9.77
C ARG A 214 -25.29 4.68 -10.85
N LEU A 215 -24.01 5.04 -10.73
CA LEU A 215 -23.34 5.94 -11.69
C LEU A 215 -23.23 5.32 -13.08
N ALA A 216 -23.01 4.00 -13.17
CA ALA A 216 -23.01 3.28 -14.45
C ALA A 216 -24.39 3.30 -15.11
N ALA A 217 -25.48 3.09 -14.35
CA ALA A 217 -26.84 3.18 -14.88
C ALA A 217 -27.14 4.59 -15.42
N MET A 218 -26.72 5.65 -14.71
CA MET A 218 -26.90 7.04 -15.15
C MET A 218 -26.23 7.32 -16.51
N LEU A 219 -25.07 6.71 -16.80
CA LEU A 219 -24.38 6.87 -18.09
C LEU A 219 -25.09 6.16 -19.26
N ILE A 220 -25.87 5.11 -18.98
CA ILE A 220 -26.57 4.33 -20.00
C ILE A 220 -27.94 4.97 -20.31
N GLU A 221 -28.64 5.44 -19.27
CA GLU A 221 -30.05 5.84 -19.36
C GLU A 221 -30.24 7.36 -19.59
N GLY A 222 -29.23 8.18 -19.30
CA GLY A 222 -29.35 9.63 -19.32
C GLY A 222 -29.05 10.28 -20.67
N ASP A 223 -29.95 11.14 -21.15
CA ASP A 223 -29.61 12.16 -22.14
C ASP A 223 -28.79 13.27 -21.46
N LEU A 224 -27.47 13.05 -21.38
CA LEU A 224 -26.54 13.86 -20.61
C LEU A 224 -25.79 14.83 -21.52
N ALA A 225 -25.66 16.08 -21.07
CA ALA A 225 -24.70 16.99 -21.67
C ALA A 225 -23.26 16.45 -21.48
N ARG A 226 -22.37 16.74 -22.42
CA ARG A 226 -20.98 16.22 -22.41
C ARG A 226 -20.25 16.41 -21.09
N GLN A 227 -20.37 17.58 -20.47
CA GLN A 227 -19.72 17.87 -19.19
C GLN A 227 -20.25 16.99 -18.06
N GLN A 228 -21.58 16.79 -18.01
CA GLN A 228 -22.21 15.92 -17.00
C GLN A 228 -21.81 14.46 -17.20
N HIS A 229 -21.73 14.02 -18.47
CA HIS A 229 -21.23 12.70 -18.81
C HIS A 229 -19.79 12.50 -18.31
N ASP A 230 -18.90 13.47 -18.54
CA ASP A 230 -17.50 13.39 -18.07
C ASP A 230 -17.40 13.39 -16.54
N ASP A 231 -18.22 14.20 -15.84
CA ASP A 231 -18.25 14.24 -14.38
C ASP A 231 -18.74 12.92 -13.78
N ILE A 232 -19.82 12.34 -14.32
CA ILE A 232 -20.35 11.04 -13.90
C ILE A 232 -19.36 9.92 -14.21
N ALA A 233 -18.68 9.95 -15.35
CA ALA A 233 -17.65 8.97 -15.70
C ALA A 233 -16.46 9.02 -14.73
N MET A 234 -16.06 10.21 -14.25
CA MET A 234 -15.03 10.34 -13.23
C MET A 234 -15.51 9.85 -11.87
N ALA A 235 -16.74 10.18 -11.47
CA ALA A 235 -17.33 9.66 -10.26
C ALA A 235 -17.43 8.12 -10.27
N LEU A 236 -17.81 7.52 -11.40
CA LEU A 236 -17.88 6.07 -11.57
C LEU A 236 -16.50 5.43 -11.35
N LYS A 237 -15.45 5.97 -12.00
CA LYS A 237 -14.07 5.50 -11.81
C LYS A 237 -13.63 5.64 -10.35
N GLY A 238 -13.98 6.74 -9.69
CA GLY A 238 -13.67 6.98 -8.27
C GLY A 238 -14.36 5.97 -7.36
N ALA A 239 -15.66 5.73 -7.55
CA ALA A 239 -16.42 4.76 -6.77
C ALA A 239 -15.88 3.33 -6.93
N GLN A 240 -15.56 2.92 -8.17
CA GLN A 240 -14.94 1.61 -8.43
C GLN A 240 -13.58 1.48 -7.74
N LEU A 241 -12.75 2.53 -7.79
CA LEU A 241 -11.43 2.53 -7.16
C LEU A 241 -11.54 2.46 -5.62
N GLN A 242 -12.48 3.19 -5.02
CA GLN A 242 -12.73 3.15 -3.57
C GLN A 242 -13.26 1.79 -3.10
N ALA A 243 -14.13 1.14 -3.89
CA ALA A 243 -14.59 -0.22 -3.60
C ALA A 243 -13.41 -1.21 -3.58
N ARG A 244 -12.46 -1.07 -4.52
CA ARG A 244 -11.24 -1.88 -4.57
C ARG A 244 -10.30 -1.59 -3.41
N ILE A 245 -10.09 -0.31 -3.05
CA ILE A 245 -9.28 0.07 -1.88
C ILE A 245 -9.83 -0.61 -0.62
N ALA A 246 -11.14 -0.53 -0.38
CA ALA A 246 -11.77 -1.19 0.77
C ALA A 246 -11.60 -2.72 0.74
N LEU A 247 -11.71 -3.34 -0.45
CA LEU A 247 -11.48 -4.78 -0.61
C LEU A 247 -10.04 -5.20 -0.31
N LEU A 248 -9.06 -4.39 -0.72
CA LEU A 248 -7.64 -4.65 -0.43
C LEU A 248 -7.34 -4.51 1.06
N ARG A 249 -7.93 -3.52 1.74
CA ARG A 249 -7.80 -3.37 3.20
C ARG A 249 -8.27 -4.61 3.97
N ILE A 250 -9.29 -5.30 3.47
CA ILE A 250 -9.74 -6.57 4.06
C ILE A 250 -8.72 -7.68 3.82
N ALA A 251 -8.13 -7.76 2.63
CA ALA A 251 -7.22 -8.84 2.25
C ALA A 251 -5.92 -8.84 3.08
N VAL A 252 -5.34 -7.66 3.32
CA VAL A 252 -4.10 -7.49 4.11
C VAL A 252 -4.32 -7.31 5.60
N ALA A 253 -5.57 -7.41 6.06
CA ALA A 253 -5.87 -7.27 7.47
C ALA A 253 -5.17 -8.39 8.29
N PRO A 254 -4.54 -8.04 9.43
CA PRO A 254 -3.71 -8.98 10.21
C PRO A 254 -4.48 -10.16 10.82
N VAL A 255 -5.81 -10.07 10.95
CA VAL A 255 -6.66 -11.10 11.55
C VAL A 255 -7.88 -11.35 10.67
N GLN A 256 -7.75 -12.10 9.57
CA GLN A 256 -8.89 -12.41 8.71
C GLN A 256 -9.48 -13.78 9.06
N ASN A 257 -10.65 -13.80 9.72
CA ASN A 257 -11.32 -15.05 10.10
C ASN A 257 -12.32 -15.57 9.06
N GLN A 258 -12.57 -14.84 7.96
CA GLN A 258 -13.60 -15.20 6.97
C GLN A 258 -13.15 -14.87 5.53
N PHE A 259 -12.56 -15.85 4.85
CA PHE A 259 -12.09 -15.73 3.45
C PHE A 259 -13.24 -15.81 2.42
N GLU A 260 -14.26 -16.65 2.68
CA GLU A 260 -15.39 -16.84 1.76
C GLU A 260 -16.23 -15.56 1.47
N PRO A 261 -16.59 -14.72 2.47
CA PRO A 261 -17.28 -13.46 2.20
C PRO A 261 -16.47 -12.51 1.33
N TRP A 262 -15.14 -12.52 1.47
CA TRP A 262 -14.25 -11.68 0.67
C TRP A 262 -14.23 -12.11 -0.79
N SER A 263 -14.09 -13.40 -1.09
CA SER A 263 -14.09 -13.89 -2.48
C SER A 263 -15.44 -13.63 -3.17
N ARG A 264 -16.56 -13.76 -2.45
CA ARG A 264 -17.89 -13.41 -2.96
C ARG A 264 -17.98 -11.93 -3.31
N LEU A 265 -17.59 -11.05 -2.38
CA LEU A 265 -17.59 -9.61 -2.60
C LEU A 265 -16.65 -9.20 -3.74
N ALA A 266 -15.48 -9.82 -3.86
CA ALA A 266 -14.56 -9.56 -4.97
C ALA A 266 -15.23 -9.80 -6.34
N ASN A 267 -16.00 -10.89 -6.46
CA ASN A 267 -16.73 -11.23 -7.69
C ASN A 267 -17.92 -10.27 -7.95
N GLU A 268 -18.60 -9.81 -6.90
CA GLU A 268 -19.74 -8.89 -7.02
C GLU A 268 -19.31 -7.45 -7.35
N VAL A 269 -18.21 -6.99 -6.74
CA VAL A 269 -17.68 -5.62 -6.87
C VAL A 269 -16.91 -5.46 -8.19
N ILE A 270 -16.43 -6.56 -8.76
CA ILE A 270 -15.62 -6.58 -9.96
C ILE A 270 -16.15 -7.67 -10.91
N PRO A 271 -17.30 -7.45 -11.58
CA PRO A 271 -17.90 -8.47 -12.44
C PRO A 271 -17.03 -8.81 -13.67
N HIS A 272 -16.16 -7.88 -14.09
CA HIS A 272 -15.24 -8.03 -15.23
C HIS A 272 -13.84 -7.49 -14.88
N PRO A 273 -13.03 -8.23 -14.09
CA PRO A 273 -11.71 -7.77 -13.71
C PRO A 273 -10.77 -7.75 -14.93
N THR A 274 -9.99 -6.68 -15.06
CA THR A 274 -8.86 -6.69 -16.00
C THR A 274 -7.78 -7.64 -15.49
N PRO A 275 -6.90 -8.18 -16.36
CA PRO A 275 -5.81 -9.07 -15.91
C PRO A 275 -4.95 -8.47 -14.80
N GLY A 276 -4.63 -7.17 -14.88
CA GLY A 276 -3.89 -6.46 -13.84
C GLY A 276 -4.65 -6.37 -12.51
N LEU A 277 -5.96 -6.13 -12.55
CA LEU A 277 -6.78 -6.11 -11.33
C LEU A 277 -6.90 -7.50 -10.70
N THR A 278 -7.09 -8.55 -11.50
CA THR A 278 -7.03 -9.93 -11.00
C THR A 278 -5.71 -10.22 -10.32
N ALA A 279 -4.59 -9.79 -10.93
CA ALA A 279 -3.27 -9.97 -10.35
C ALA A 279 -3.08 -9.20 -9.04
N ILE A 280 -3.58 -7.97 -8.93
CA ILE A 280 -3.56 -7.19 -7.67
C ILE A 280 -4.31 -7.92 -6.56
N LEU A 281 -5.49 -8.48 -6.83
CA LEU A 281 -6.27 -9.23 -5.84
C LEU A 281 -5.57 -10.54 -5.40
N SER A 282 -4.98 -11.25 -6.36
CA SER A 282 -4.18 -12.44 -6.07
C SER A 282 -2.94 -12.10 -5.24
N LEU A 283 -2.26 -11.00 -5.58
CA LEU A 283 -1.13 -10.49 -4.81
C LEU A 283 -1.56 -10.15 -3.38
N ALA A 284 -2.65 -9.39 -3.21
CA ALA A 284 -3.16 -9.01 -1.89
C ALA A 284 -3.53 -10.23 -1.02
N THR A 285 -4.10 -11.27 -1.63
CA THR A 285 -4.37 -12.54 -0.94
C THR A 285 -3.08 -13.17 -0.42
N LYS A 286 -2.06 -13.28 -1.28
CA LYS A 286 -0.77 -13.89 -0.93
C LYS A 286 -0.01 -13.09 0.13
N MET A 287 0.00 -11.78 0.01
CA MET A 287 0.56 -10.87 1.01
C MET A 287 -0.16 -11.03 2.35
N GLY A 288 -1.49 -11.04 2.35
CA GLY A 288 -2.28 -11.26 3.56
C GLY A 288 -2.03 -12.62 4.21
N GLU A 289 -1.91 -13.70 3.42
CA GLU A 289 -1.53 -15.04 3.92
C GLU A 289 -0.17 -14.98 4.62
N SER A 290 0.85 -14.42 3.95
CA SER A 290 2.20 -14.29 4.49
C SER A 290 2.24 -13.46 5.78
N LEU A 291 1.51 -12.34 5.84
CA LEU A 291 1.41 -11.51 7.04
C LEU A 291 0.79 -12.27 8.22
N ARG A 292 -0.24 -13.08 7.96
CA ARG A 292 -0.89 -13.90 9.00
C ARG A 292 0.04 -15.01 9.48
N ASP A 293 0.74 -15.68 8.57
CA ASP A 293 1.73 -16.70 8.92
C ASP A 293 2.87 -16.13 9.76
N MET A 294 3.36 -14.93 9.40
CA MET A 294 4.36 -14.18 10.16
C MET A 294 3.87 -13.87 11.59
N LEU A 295 2.65 -13.34 11.74
CA LEU A 295 2.08 -13.04 13.06
C LEU A 295 1.82 -14.30 13.90
N ALA A 296 1.43 -15.40 13.28
CA ALA A 296 1.23 -16.69 13.95
C ALA A 296 2.54 -17.31 14.44
N ALA A 297 3.64 -17.16 13.68
CA ALA A 297 4.96 -17.63 14.06
C ALA A 297 5.59 -16.83 15.21
N HIS A 298 5.16 -15.57 15.38
CA HIS A 298 5.75 -14.62 16.32
C HIS A 298 4.66 -13.84 17.08
N PRO A 299 3.94 -14.50 18.01
CA PRO A 299 2.85 -13.88 18.76
C PRO A 299 3.34 -12.70 19.61
N LEU A 300 2.49 -11.68 19.72
CA LEU A 300 2.74 -10.45 20.46
C LEU A 300 2.29 -10.60 21.93
N ASP A 301 2.91 -11.50 22.68
CA ASP A 301 2.65 -11.66 24.12
C ASP A 301 3.06 -10.41 24.94
#